data_AF-A0A3R7N746-F1
#
_entry.id   AF-A0A3R7N746-F1
#
_cell.length_a   1.000
_cell.length_b   1.000
_cell.length_c   1.000
_cell.angle_alpha   90.00
_cell.angle_beta   90.00
_cell.angle_gamma   90.00
#
_symmetry.space_group_name_H-M   'P 1'
#
loop_
_entity.id
_entity.type
_entity.pdbx_description
1 polymer ?
#
loop_
_entity_poly.entity_id
_entity_poly.type
_entity_poly.pdbx_seq_one_letter_code
_entity_poly.pdbx_strand_id
1 'polypeptide(L)'
;MVMLVAPGRSDQPDLLRRISMLRRRMSAENARLYLKEKLLQELMGPTMRTTFVSHDPCVMQAYREVFAELSQVLERMEVARDSLNHVNLNFVNAVSMRMSQASAGFDLRMMFISQITTICLPMNLIASFFGMNCKVPWSADDVPNLNCFWSVVGIMCAWALICMFQPVQQLIFQKKWMCSGVRGVEGGGGGLVAPCSRSSMNVSLVPCERLFLSGLLEKN
;
A
#
# COMPACT_ATOMS: atom_id res chain seq x y z
N MET A 1 25.97 -0.22 6.27
CA MET A 1 25.66 0.36 4.95
C MET A 1 24.79 -0.65 4.21
N VAL A 2 23.48 -0.45 4.13
CA VAL A 2 22.56 -1.39 3.48
C VAL A 2 22.46 -1.02 2.00
N MET A 3 22.97 -1.89 1.14
CA MET A 3 22.92 -1.72 -0.31
C MET A 3 21.46 -1.88 -0.77
N LEU A 4 20.79 -0.77 -1.06
CA LEU A 4 19.51 -0.75 -1.78
C LEU A 4 19.78 -1.07 -3.25
N VAL A 5 20.12 -2.32 -3.55
CA VAL A 5 20.11 -2.81 -4.93
C VAL A 5 18.66 -2.71 -5.41
N ALA A 6 18.46 -1.91 -6.44
CA ALA A 6 17.17 -1.64 -7.06
C ALA A 6 16.93 -2.63 -8.19
N PRO A 7 16.27 -3.79 -8.00
CA PRO A 7 15.97 -4.68 -9.10
C PRO A 7 14.98 -4.02 -10.07
N GLY A 8 15.14 -4.28 -11.36
CA GLY A 8 14.22 -3.86 -12.40
C GLY A 8 12.84 -4.48 -12.21
N ARG A 9 11.79 -3.89 -12.81
CA ARG A 9 10.40 -4.40 -12.69
C ARG A 9 10.26 -5.86 -13.17
N SER A 10 11.03 -6.27 -14.16
CA SER A 10 11.11 -7.64 -14.68
C SER A 10 11.75 -8.61 -13.69
N ASP A 11 12.66 -8.13 -12.84
CA ASP A 11 13.51 -8.98 -12.00
C ASP A 11 12.89 -9.22 -10.62
N GLN A 12 11.90 -8.40 -10.22
CA GLN A 12 11.15 -8.55 -8.98
C GLN A 12 10.50 -9.94 -8.81
N PRO A 13 9.71 -10.45 -9.79
CA PRO A 13 9.10 -11.77 -9.65
C PRO A 13 10.13 -12.90 -9.63
N ASP A 14 11.22 -12.80 -10.41
CA ASP A 14 12.27 -13.81 -10.42
C ASP A 14 13.05 -13.82 -9.09
N LEU A 15 13.37 -12.66 -8.54
CA LEU A 15 14.01 -12.52 -7.23
C LEU A 15 13.15 -13.14 -6.13
N LEU A 16 11.86 -12.79 -6.07
CA LEU A 16 10.91 -13.36 -5.10
C LEU A 16 10.78 -14.88 -5.26
N ARG A 17 10.77 -15.37 -6.50
CA ARG A 17 10.75 -16.80 -6.78
C ARG A 17 12.01 -17.48 -6.23
N ARG A 18 13.20 -16.93 -6.48
CA ARG A 18 14.47 -17.47 -5.96
C ARG A 18 14.53 -17.45 -4.43
N ILE A 19 14.12 -16.35 -3.80
CA ILE A 19 14.02 -16.25 -2.33
C ILE A 19 13.09 -17.33 -1.78
N SER A 20 11.93 -17.54 -2.40
CA SER A 20 10.97 -18.57 -1.97
C SER A 20 11.52 -20.00 -2.12
N MET A 21 12.24 -20.28 -3.21
CA MET A 21 12.88 -21.57 -3.46
C MET A 21 14.02 -21.82 -2.47
N LEU A 22 14.87 -20.81 -2.22
CA LEU A 22 15.93 -20.91 -1.22
C LEU A 22 15.35 -21.18 0.17
N ARG A 23 14.32 -20.41 0.59
CA ARG A 23 13.70 -20.59 1.91
C ARG A 23 13.15 -22.00 2.10
N ARG A 24 12.52 -22.57 1.06
CA ARG A 24 12.02 -23.96 1.09
C ARG A 24 13.15 -24.98 1.19
N ARG A 25 14.19 -24.84 0.35
CA ARG A 25 15.36 -25.73 0.38
C ARG A 25 16.09 -25.66 1.71
N MET A 26 16.31 -24.45 2.23
CA MET A 26 16.96 -24.25 3.51
C MET A 26 16.15 -24.87 4.65
N SER A 27 14.83 -24.71 4.65
CA SER A 27 13.97 -25.33 5.67
C SER A 27 13.98 -26.87 5.59
N ALA A 28 14.00 -27.44 4.39
CA ALA A 28 14.02 -28.89 4.20
C ALA A 28 15.36 -29.50 4.63
N GLU A 29 16.48 -28.89 4.25
CA GLU A 29 17.80 -29.35 4.67
C GLU A 29 18.03 -29.15 6.17
N ASN A 30 17.57 -28.03 6.74
CA ASN A 30 17.68 -27.80 8.18
C ASN A 30 16.89 -28.86 8.96
N ALA A 31 15.68 -29.22 8.52
CA ALA A 31 14.91 -30.30 9.15
C ALA A 31 15.63 -31.67 9.10
N ARG A 32 16.32 -31.98 8.00
CA ARG A 32 17.11 -33.21 7.86
C ARG A 32 18.35 -33.20 8.75
N LEU A 33 19.04 -32.06 8.84
CA LEU A 33 20.22 -31.88 9.69
C LEU A 33 19.86 -31.99 11.17
N TYR A 34 18.77 -31.36 11.62
CA TYR A 34 18.25 -31.50 12.99
C TYR A 34 17.93 -32.95 13.35
N LEU A 35 17.36 -33.72 12.42
CA LEU A 35 17.05 -35.13 12.66
C LEU A 35 18.33 -35.96 12.84
N LYS A 36 19.36 -35.70 12.02
CA LYS A 36 20.68 -36.34 12.17
C LYS A 36 21.37 -35.94 13.46
N GLU A 37 21.30 -34.67 13.83
CA GLU A 37 21.86 -34.15 15.09
C GLU A 37 21.19 -34.83 16.30
N LYS A 38 19.85 -34.90 16.33
CA LYS A 38 19.11 -35.63 17.37
C LYS A 38 19.48 -37.10 17.43
N LEU A 39 19.63 -37.76 16.28
CA LEU A 39 20.05 -39.16 16.24
C LEU A 39 21.44 -39.33 16.86
N LEU A 40 22.42 -38.51 16.48
CA LEU A 40 23.75 -38.54 17.08
C LEU A 40 23.72 -38.23 18.58
N GLN A 41 22.86 -37.30 19.01
CA GLN A 41 22.69 -36.95 20.41
C GLN A 41 22.17 -38.14 21.24
N GLU A 42 21.21 -38.90 20.71
CA GLU A 42 20.72 -40.14 21.32
C GLU A 42 21.77 -41.25 21.31
N LEU A 43 22.53 -41.38 20.22
CA LEU A 43 23.60 -42.38 20.07
C LEU A 43 24.75 -42.14 21.07
N MET A 44 25.04 -40.87 21.35
CA MET A 44 26.02 -40.43 22.35
C MET A 44 25.46 -40.45 23.79
N GLY A 45 24.15 -40.65 23.93
CA GLY A 45 23.45 -40.67 25.22
C GLY A 45 23.88 -41.85 26.11
N PRO A 46 23.69 -41.74 27.44
CA PRO A 46 24.10 -42.77 28.39
C PRO A 46 23.40 -44.12 28.15
N THR A 47 22.22 -44.12 27.54
CA THR A 47 21.39 -45.30 27.25
C THR A 47 21.96 -46.19 26.14
N MET A 48 22.70 -45.63 25.17
CA MET A 48 23.31 -46.40 24.07
C MET A 48 24.74 -46.85 24.36
N ARG A 49 25.39 -46.35 25.42
CA ARG A 49 26.76 -46.76 25.81
C ARG A 49 26.92 -48.24 26.16
N THR A 50 25.82 -48.92 26.47
CA THR A 50 25.79 -50.37 26.75
C THR A 50 25.59 -51.21 25.50
N THR A 51 25.37 -50.58 24.34
CA THR A 51 25.05 -51.23 23.07
C THR A 51 26.33 -51.54 22.30
N PHE A 52 26.33 -52.63 21.51
CA PHE A 52 27.48 -53.12 20.75
C PHE A 52 28.11 -52.07 19.82
N VAL A 53 27.34 -51.07 19.38
CA VAL A 53 27.77 -50.00 18.46
C VAL A 53 28.63 -48.93 19.15
N SER A 54 28.47 -48.73 20.46
CA SER A 54 29.10 -47.62 21.22
C SER A 54 30.10 -48.10 22.27
N HIS A 55 30.45 -49.39 22.27
CA HIS A 55 31.36 -49.98 23.25
C HIS A 55 32.83 -49.59 22.98
N ASP A 56 33.18 -49.28 21.73
CA ASP A 56 34.53 -48.84 21.36
C ASP A 56 34.68 -47.31 21.58
N PRO A 57 35.61 -46.87 22.46
CA PRO A 57 35.86 -45.45 22.71
C PRO A 57 36.28 -44.68 21.45
N CYS A 58 36.91 -45.33 20.45
CA CYS A 58 37.34 -44.67 19.23
C CYS A 58 36.13 -44.23 18.36
N VAL A 59 35.11 -45.09 18.26
CA VAL A 59 33.87 -44.81 17.53
C VAL A 59 33.06 -43.71 18.22
N MET A 60 33.04 -43.69 19.56
CA MET A 60 32.39 -42.63 20.34
C MET A 60 33.05 -41.26 20.10
N GLN A 61 34.37 -41.23 19.91
CA GLN A 61 35.11 -40.00 19.61
C GLN A 61 34.79 -39.49 18.20
N ALA A 62 34.69 -40.40 17.21
CA ALA A 62 34.25 -40.06 15.87
C ALA A 62 32.82 -39.48 15.84
N TYR A 63 31.87 -40.05 16.61
CA TYR A 63 30.52 -39.48 16.72
C TYR A 63 30.51 -38.08 17.33
N ARG A 64 31.34 -37.82 18.35
CA ARG A 64 31.45 -36.47 18.94
C ARG A 64 32.00 -35.44 17.97
N GLU A 65 32.98 -35.82 17.17
CA GLU A 65 33.56 -34.95 16.14
C GLU A 65 32.53 -34.62 15.07
N VAL A 66 31.82 -35.63 14.54
CA VAL A 66 30.74 -35.44 13.57
C VAL A 66 29.59 -34.62 14.15
N PHE A 67 29.25 -34.81 15.43
CA PHE A 67 28.24 -34.00 16.11
C PHE A 67 28.64 -32.53 16.15
N ALA A 68 29.87 -32.23 16.57
CA ALA A 68 30.38 -30.86 16.64
C ALA A 68 30.39 -30.18 15.25
N GLU A 69 30.80 -30.89 14.21
CA GLU A 69 30.74 -30.40 12.83
C GLU A 69 29.30 -30.16 12.35
N LEU A 70 28.37 -31.08 12.63
CA LEU A 70 26.97 -30.94 12.24
C LEU A 70 26.30 -29.75 12.93
N SER A 71 26.49 -29.58 14.24
CA SER A 71 25.95 -28.44 14.98
C SER A 71 26.52 -27.12 14.46
N GLN A 72 27.81 -27.08 14.07
CA GLN A 72 28.40 -25.89 13.45
C GLN A 72 27.76 -25.56 12.09
N VAL A 73 27.51 -26.56 11.25
CA VAL A 73 26.85 -26.37 9.94
C VAL A 73 25.40 -25.90 10.12
N LEU A 74 24.69 -26.44 11.11
CA LEU A 74 23.33 -26.07 11.46
C LEU A 74 23.23 -24.59 11.87
N GLU A 75 24.13 -24.13 12.74
CA GLU A 75 24.21 -22.73 13.19
C GLU A 75 24.48 -21.78 12.01
N ARG A 76 25.43 -22.14 11.12
CA ARG A 76 25.71 -21.35 9.91
C ARG A 76 24.50 -21.28 8.98
N MET A 77 23.74 -22.36 8.87
CA MET A 77 22.53 -22.42 8.06
C MET A 77 21.40 -21.55 8.65
N GLU A 78 21.29 -21.49 9.98
CA GLU A 78 20.34 -20.63 10.68
C GLU A 78 20.65 -19.14 10.45
N VAL A 79 21.91 -18.74 10.60
CA VAL A 79 22.36 -17.36 10.28
C VAL A 79 22.05 -17.00 8.83
N ALA A 80 22.28 -17.93 7.90
CA ALA A 80 21.96 -17.71 6.49
C ALA A 80 20.45 -17.55 6.25
N ARG A 81 19.61 -18.31 6.98
CA ARG A 81 18.14 -18.20 6.91
C ARG A 81 17.66 -16.83 7.42
N ASP A 82 18.22 -16.36 8.53
CA ASP A 82 17.87 -15.06 9.10
C ASP A 82 18.30 -13.91 8.19
N SER A 83 19.49 -14.00 7.61
CA SER A 83 19.97 -13.05 6.60
C SER A 83 19.03 -12.99 5.39
N LEU A 84 18.58 -14.15 4.88
CA LEU A 84 17.63 -14.21 3.77
C LEU A 84 16.26 -13.59 4.14
N ASN A 85 15.79 -13.81 5.37
CA ASN A 85 14.56 -13.19 5.86
C ASN A 85 14.69 -11.67 5.96
N HIS A 86 15.83 -11.19 6.46
CA HIS A 86 16.15 -9.76 6.54
C HIS A 86 16.22 -9.11 5.15
N VAL A 87 16.86 -9.77 4.17
CA VAL A 87 16.88 -9.31 2.77
C VAL A 87 15.48 -9.24 2.18
N ASN A 88 14.63 -10.25 2.43
CA ASN A 88 13.24 -10.24 1.96
C ASN A 88 12.43 -9.09 2.55
N LEU A 89 12.54 -8.83 3.86
CA LEU A 89 11.87 -7.70 4.52
C LEU A 89 12.33 -6.36 3.96
N ASN A 90 13.64 -6.19 3.77
CA ASN A 90 14.21 -4.98 3.18
C ASN A 90 13.71 -4.77 1.74
N PHE A 91 13.69 -5.83 0.93
CA PHE A 91 13.13 -5.77 -0.42
C PHE A 91 11.66 -5.34 -0.43
N VAL A 92 10.82 -5.95 0.41
CA VAL A 92 9.39 -5.58 0.54
C VAL A 92 9.24 -4.12 0.97
N ASN A 93 10.05 -3.65 1.93
CA ASN A 93 10.04 -2.25 2.36
C ASN A 93 10.44 -1.30 1.22
N ALA A 94 11.45 -1.65 0.43
CA ALA A 94 11.88 -0.86 -0.73
C ALA A 94 10.78 -0.80 -1.81
N VAL A 95 10.09 -1.92 -2.09
CA VAL A 95 8.97 -1.96 -3.02
C VAL A 95 7.78 -1.14 -2.49
N SER A 96 7.43 -1.29 -1.21
CA SER A 96 6.38 -0.51 -0.56
C SER A 96 6.65 1.00 -0.61
N MET A 97 7.91 1.41 -0.40
CA MET A 97 8.31 2.80 -0.54
C MET A 97 8.10 3.32 -1.97
N ARG A 98 8.43 2.53 -2.99
CA ARG A 98 8.18 2.90 -4.40
C ARG A 98 6.69 2.91 -4.74
N MET A 99 5.91 1.98 -4.22
CA MET A 99 4.46 1.98 -4.34
C MET A 99 3.89 3.25 -3.71
N SER A 100 4.35 3.64 -2.52
CA SER A 100 3.95 4.88 -1.84
C SER A 100 4.34 6.13 -2.64
N GLN A 101 5.56 6.19 -3.18
CA GLN A 101 6.00 7.28 -4.06
C GLN A 101 5.18 7.35 -5.36
N ALA A 102 4.91 6.20 -6.01
CA ALA A 102 4.07 6.14 -7.20
C ALA A 102 2.61 6.51 -6.88
N SER A 103 2.11 6.11 -5.71
CA SER A 103 0.76 6.42 -5.23
C SER A 103 0.60 7.92 -4.96
N ALA A 104 1.63 8.59 -4.44
CA ALA A 104 1.62 10.04 -4.27
C ALA A 104 1.43 10.78 -5.60
N GLY A 105 1.97 10.24 -6.71
CA GLY A 105 1.76 10.80 -8.05
C GLY A 105 0.36 10.52 -8.62
N PHE A 106 -0.27 9.39 -8.24
CA PHE A 106 -1.63 9.06 -8.64
C PHE A 106 -2.70 9.77 -7.81
N ASP A 107 -2.37 10.24 -6.62
CA ASP A 107 -3.30 10.96 -5.75
C ASP A 107 -3.90 12.20 -6.45
N LEU A 108 -3.05 12.99 -7.14
CA LEU A 108 -3.50 14.13 -7.94
C LEU A 108 -4.41 13.70 -9.11
N ARG A 109 -4.05 12.62 -9.82
CA ARG A 109 -4.84 12.13 -10.95
C ARG A 109 -6.19 11.58 -10.51
N MET A 110 -6.21 10.89 -9.37
CA MET A 110 -7.42 10.37 -8.76
C MET A 110 -8.34 11.51 -8.29
N MET A 111 -7.76 12.57 -7.69
CA MET A 111 -8.50 13.76 -7.31
C MET A 111 -9.19 14.42 -8.52
N PHE A 112 -8.50 14.53 -9.67
CA PHE A 112 -9.12 15.04 -10.90
C PHE A 112 -10.26 14.17 -11.41
N ILE A 113 -10.10 12.84 -11.45
CA ILE A 113 -11.15 11.92 -11.91
C ILE A 113 -12.37 11.94 -10.97
N SER A 114 -12.12 11.93 -9.66
CA SER A 114 -13.16 12.02 -8.63
C SER A 114 -13.97 13.32 -8.75
N GLN A 115 -13.28 14.43 -9.05
CA GLN A 115 -13.93 15.71 -9.27
C GLN A 115 -14.84 15.70 -10.50
N ILE A 116 -14.37 15.20 -11.64
CA ILE A 116 -15.19 15.09 -12.87
C ILE A 116 -16.43 14.21 -12.60
N THR A 117 -16.25 13.10 -11.88
CA THR A 117 -17.34 12.17 -11.54
C THR A 117 -18.43 12.86 -10.72
N THR A 118 -18.05 13.63 -9.70
CA THR A 118 -18.98 14.39 -8.85
C THR A 118 -19.76 15.46 -9.63
N ILE A 119 -19.16 16.04 -10.68
CA ILE A 119 -19.84 17.03 -11.55
C ILE A 119 -20.82 16.33 -12.51
N CYS A 120 -20.43 15.20 -13.08
CA CYS A 120 -21.23 14.48 -14.08
C CYS A 120 -22.45 13.75 -13.48
N LEU A 121 -22.37 13.24 -12.26
CA LEU A 121 -23.45 12.47 -11.62
C LEU A 121 -24.81 13.18 -11.61
N PRO A 122 -24.95 14.40 -11.06
CA PRO A 122 -26.24 15.10 -11.05
C PRO A 122 -26.69 15.55 -12.46
N MET A 123 -25.75 15.88 -13.35
CA MET A 123 -26.10 16.24 -14.74
C MET A 123 -26.70 15.06 -15.51
N ASN A 124 -26.11 13.87 -15.33
CA ASN A 124 -26.63 12.64 -15.93
C ASN A 124 -28.00 12.25 -15.35
N LEU A 125 -28.23 12.53 -14.07
CA LEU A 125 -29.50 12.27 -13.39
C LEU A 125 -30.63 13.16 -13.98
N ILE A 126 -30.39 14.46 -14.10
CA ILE A 126 -31.37 15.40 -14.67
C ILE A 126 -31.62 15.05 -16.15
N ALA A 127 -30.58 14.77 -16.94
CA ALA A 127 -30.73 14.33 -18.32
C ALA A 127 -31.55 13.03 -18.44
N SER A 128 -31.38 12.09 -17.50
CA SER A 128 -32.14 10.84 -17.47
C SER A 128 -33.62 11.07 -17.17
N PHE A 129 -33.97 11.99 -16.25
CA PHE A 129 -35.37 12.31 -15.95
C PHE A 129 -36.14 12.87 -17.15
N PHE A 130 -35.48 13.67 -18.00
CA PHE A 130 -36.09 14.22 -19.21
C PHE A 130 -36.00 13.29 -20.42
N GLY A 131 -35.12 12.28 -20.39
CA GLY A 131 -35.02 11.24 -21.41
C GLY A 131 -36.02 10.09 -21.24
N MET A 132 -36.64 9.96 -20.07
CA MET A 132 -37.71 8.98 -19.82
C MET A 132 -39.03 9.47 -20.42
N ASN A 133 -39.75 8.56 -21.10
CA ASN A 133 -41.03 8.82 -21.77
C ASN A 133 -42.19 8.96 -20.77
N CYS A 134 -42.09 9.93 -19.86
CA CYS A 134 -43.12 10.29 -18.89
C CYS A 134 -43.56 11.73 -19.16
N LYS A 135 -44.89 11.98 -19.11
CA LYS A 135 -45.46 13.31 -19.31
C LYS A 135 -45.06 14.23 -18.15
N VAL A 136 -44.04 15.06 -18.36
CA VAL A 136 -43.53 16.00 -17.37
C VAL A 136 -44.54 17.16 -17.20
N PRO A 137 -44.92 17.56 -15.97
CA PRO A 137 -45.62 18.84 -15.78
C PRO A 137 -44.71 19.93 -16.35
N TRP A 138 -45.22 20.82 -17.21
CA TRP A 138 -44.53 21.70 -18.19
C TRP A 138 -44.58 21.26 -19.67
N SER A 139 -45.33 20.21 -20.00
CA SER A 139 -45.65 19.88 -21.41
C SER A 139 -46.52 20.96 -22.06
N ALA A 140 -46.26 21.22 -23.35
CA ALA A 140 -46.63 22.40 -24.15
C ALA A 140 -48.12 22.77 -24.31
N ASP A 141 -49.07 22.11 -23.64
CA ASP A 141 -50.50 22.33 -23.87
C ASP A 141 -51.12 23.48 -23.05
N ASP A 142 -50.50 23.92 -21.94
CA ASP A 142 -51.13 24.92 -21.05
C ASP A 142 -50.43 26.30 -21.01
N VAL A 143 -49.22 26.47 -21.60
CA VAL A 143 -48.51 27.76 -21.56
C VAL A 143 -47.65 27.99 -22.82
N PRO A 144 -47.82 29.09 -23.58
CA PRO A 144 -46.98 29.45 -24.74
C PRO A 144 -45.61 30.04 -24.34
N ASN A 145 -44.93 29.45 -23.36
CA ASN A 145 -43.68 29.99 -22.82
C ASN A 145 -42.54 28.95 -22.93
N LEU A 146 -41.57 29.23 -23.81
CA LEU A 146 -40.31 28.50 -23.98
C LEU A 146 -39.38 28.57 -22.75
N ASN A 147 -39.79 29.33 -21.72
CA ASN A 147 -38.99 29.64 -20.53
C ASN A 147 -38.67 28.41 -19.67
N CYS A 148 -39.44 27.32 -19.75
CA CYS A 148 -39.13 26.09 -19.01
C CYS A 148 -37.86 25.41 -19.49
N PHE A 149 -37.71 25.35 -20.81
CA PHE A 149 -36.54 24.75 -21.42
C PHE A 149 -35.29 25.54 -21.00
N TRP A 150 -35.37 26.86 -21.07
CA TRP A 150 -34.31 27.75 -20.63
C TRP A 150 -34.04 27.69 -19.12
N SER A 151 -35.04 27.42 -18.27
CA SER A 151 -34.81 27.27 -16.84
C SER A 151 -34.07 25.98 -16.50
N VAL A 152 -34.39 24.85 -17.15
CA VAL A 152 -33.68 23.56 -16.96
C VAL A 152 -32.25 23.65 -17.46
N VAL A 153 -32.04 24.21 -18.66
CA VAL A 153 -30.70 24.47 -19.21
C VAL A 153 -29.92 25.44 -18.32
N GLY A 154 -30.59 26.48 -17.82
CA GLY A 154 -30.02 27.44 -16.88
C GLY A 154 -29.56 26.78 -15.58
N ILE A 155 -30.34 25.87 -15.01
CA ILE A 155 -29.97 25.12 -13.80
C ILE A 155 -28.77 24.19 -14.06
N MET A 156 -28.70 23.51 -15.21
CA MET A 156 -27.54 22.69 -15.58
C MET A 156 -26.27 23.53 -15.74
N CYS A 157 -26.37 24.68 -16.42
CA CYS A 157 -25.25 25.62 -16.57
C CYS A 157 -24.84 26.23 -15.23
N ALA A 158 -25.80 26.61 -14.37
CA ALA A 158 -25.52 27.21 -13.07
C ALA A 158 -24.81 26.20 -12.15
N TRP A 159 -25.26 24.95 -12.14
CA TRP A 159 -24.61 23.87 -11.40
C TRP A 159 -23.18 23.62 -11.88
N ALA A 160 -22.97 23.54 -13.20
CA ALA A 160 -21.64 23.40 -13.79
C ALA A 160 -20.71 24.57 -13.41
N LEU A 161 -21.21 25.80 -13.38
CA LEU A 161 -20.45 26.99 -12.99
C LEU A 161 -20.09 27.01 -11.49
N ILE A 162 -21.03 26.64 -10.60
CA ILE A 162 -20.78 26.53 -9.16
C ILE A 162 -19.70 25.48 -8.89
N CYS A 163 -19.77 24.32 -9.56
CA CYS A 163 -18.75 23.28 -9.44
C CYS A 163 -17.41 23.66 -10.06
N MET A 164 -17.38 24.49 -11.12
CA MET A 164 -16.14 25.06 -11.69
C MET A 164 -15.51 26.12 -10.79
N PHE A 165 -16.30 26.81 -9.97
CA PHE A 165 -15.79 27.85 -9.07
C PHE A 165 -15.01 27.27 -7.88
N GLN A 166 -15.42 26.11 -7.35
CA GLN A 166 -14.72 25.45 -6.24
C GLN A 166 -13.23 25.10 -6.52
N PRO A 167 -12.84 24.45 -7.63
CA PRO A 167 -11.43 24.15 -7.92
C PRO A 167 -10.61 25.40 -8.18
N VAL A 168 -11.20 26.45 -8.77
CA VAL A 168 -10.52 27.72 -8.99
C VAL A 168 -10.15 28.36 -7.64
N GLN A 169 -11.07 28.31 -6.66
CA GLN A 169 -10.75 28.75 -5.29
C GLN A 169 -9.66 27.90 -4.65
N GLN A 170 -9.70 26.57 -4.80
CA GLN A 170 -8.67 25.67 -4.26
C GLN A 170 -7.30 25.91 -4.89
N LEU A 171 -7.22 26.15 -6.20
CA LEU A 171 -5.98 26.47 -6.92
C LEU A 171 -5.42 27.84 -6.51
N ILE A 172 -6.28 28.85 -6.35
CA ILE A 172 -5.86 30.18 -5.89
C ILE A 172 -5.34 30.11 -4.45
N PHE A 173 -6.00 29.35 -3.58
CA PHE A 173 -5.57 29.15 -2.20
C PHE A 173 -4.24 28.39 -2.14
N GLN A 174 -4.09 27.28 -2.87
CA GLN A 174 -2.83 26.50 -2.95
C GLN A 174 -1.64 27.35 -3.45
N LYS A 175 -1.86 28.18 -4.49
CA LYS A 175 -0.82 29.08 -5.02
C LYS A 175 -0.41 30.13 -3.99
N LYS A 176 -1.35 30.62 -3.19
CA LYS A 176 -1.09 31.56 -2.09
C LYS A 176 -0.27 30.93 -0.95
N TRP A 177 -0.50 29.66 -0.62
CA TRP A 177 0.28 28.95 0.40
C TRP A 177 1.70 28.62 -0.05
N MET A 178 1.91 28.16 -1.29
CA MET A 178 3.26 27.92 -1.84
C MET A 178 4.12 29.20 -1.86
N CYS A 179 3.55 30.35 -2.19
CA CYS A 179 4.26 31.64 -2.19
C CYS A 179 4.53 32.22 -0.78
N SER A 180 3.89 31.70 0.26
CA SER A 180 4.21 32.05 1.66
C SER A 180 5.21 31.08 2.29
N GLY A 181 5.20 29.80 1.90
CA GLY A 181 6.16 28.80 2.40
C GLY A 181 7.61 29.01 1.96
N VAL A 182 7.82 29.51 0.74
CA VAL A 182 9.18 29.79 0.22
C VAL A 182 9.84 31.02 0.88
N ARG A 183 9.05 31.95 1.44
CA ARG A 183 9.58 33.12 2.16
C ARG A 183 9.96 32.86 3.63
N GLY A 184 9.74 31.65 4.14
CA GLY A 184 10.04 31.28 5.53
C GLY A 184 11.34 30.49 5.74
N VAL A 185 12.09 30.16 4.68
CA VAL A 185 13.27 29.26 4.76
C VAL A 185 14.55 29.94 4.27
N GLU A 186 14.75 31.22 4.61
CA GLU A 186 16.03 31.93 4.43
C GLU A 186 16.62 32.43 5.76
N GLY A 187 16.39 31.70 6.86
CA GLY A 187 16.97 32.02 8.15
C GLY A 187 17.09 30.82 9.08
N GLY A 188 18.13 30.01 8.92
CA GLY A 188 18.48 28.95 9.87
C GLY A 188 19.22 27.79 9.22
N GLY A 189 20.54 27.72 9.42
CA GLY A 189 21.42 26.75 8.79
C GLY A 189 21.24 25.29 9.21
N GLY A 190 21.81 24.42 8.38
CA GLY A 190 22.43 23.16 8.78
C GLY A 190 21.51 22.08 9.38
N GLY A 191 20.93 21.23 8.53
CA GLY A 191 20.29 20.01 8.99
C GLY A 191 19.54 19.29 7.89
N LEU A 192 20.20 18.33 7.25
CA LEU A 192 19.63 17.44 6.25
C LEU A 192 18.60 16.50 6.92
N VAL A 193 17.36 16.96 7.11
CA VAL A 193 16.22 16.11 7.43
C VAL A 193 15.04 16.60 6.61
N ALA A 194 14.77 15.92 5.51
CA ALA A 194 13.51 16.07 4.81
C ALA A 194 12.37 15.80 5.80
N PRO A 195 11.46 16.74 6.07
CA PRO A 195 10.24 16.39 6.75
C PRO A 195 9.38 15.69 5.69
N CYS A 196 9.37 14.36 5.77
CA CYS A 196 8.17 13.57 5.44
C CYS A 196 7.08 13.94 6.48
N SER A 197 6.71 15.22 6.54
CA SER A 197 5.57 15.70 7.30
C SER A 197 4.33 15.37 6.49
N ARG A 198 3.83 14.17 6.69
CA ARG A 198 2.58 14.00 7.43
C ARG A 198 1.61 15.20 7.36
N SER A 199 1.14 15.53 6.16
CA SER A 199 -0.30 15.74 6.01
C SER A 199 -0.85 14.33 5.86
N SER A 200 -1.46 13.70 6.86
CA SER A 200 -2.73 14.17 7.41
C SER A 200 -3.49 14.99 6.37
N MET A 201 -3.64 14.41 5.17
CA MET A 201 -4.96 14.34 4.58
C MET A 201 -5.85 13.68 5.63
N ASN A 202 -6.32 14.50 6.58
CA ASN A 202 -7.72 14.41 6.91
C ASN A 202 -8.39 14.37 5.55
N VAL A 203 -8.88 13.19 5.22
CA VAL A 203 -10.10 13.02 4.47
C VAL A 203 -11.11 13.87 5.26
N SER A 204 -11.07 15.18 5.01
CA SER A 204 -12.25 15.99 5.08
C SER A 204 -13.12 15.38 3.99
N LEU A 205 -13.88 14.35 4.40
CA LEU A 205 -15.22 14.17 3.91
C LEU A 205 -15.74 15.57 3.68
N VAL A 206 -15.94 15.85 2.40
CA VAL A 206 -16.54 17.03 1.86
C VAL A 206 -17.59 17.55 2.85
N PRO A 207 -17.44 18.78 3.41
CA PRO A 207 -18.45 19.35 4.30
C PRO A 207 -19.84 19.49 3.63
N CYS A 208 -19.92 19.30 2.31
CA CYS A 208 -21.17 19.29 1.54
C CYS A 208 -22.00 18.00 1.70
N GLU A 209 -21.45 16.86 2.14
CA GLU A 209 -22.28 15.67 2.41
C GLU A 209 -23.13 15.82 3.69
N ARG A 210 -22.68 16.64 4.65
CA ARG A 210 -23.46 16.92 5.88
C ARG A 210 -24.70 17.79 5.64
N LEU A 211 -24.74 18.57 4.56
CA LEU A 211 -25.94 19.38 4.26
C LEU A 211 -27.02 18.58 3.53
N PHE A 212 -26.66 17.51 2.81
CA PHE A 212 -27.64 16.67 2.12
C PHE A 212 -28.26 15.59 3.01
N LEU A 213 -27.55 15.10 4.03
CA LEU A 213 -28.10 14.13 4.99
C LEU A 213 -28.86 14.77 6.18
N SER A 214 -28.55 16.00 6.58
CA SER A 214 -29.32 16.69 7.64
C SER A 214 -30.69 17.19 7.18
N GLY A 215 -30.94 17.32 5.87
CA GLY A 215 -32.24 17.72 5.33
C GLY A 215 -33.25 16.57 5.14
N LEU A 216 -32.80 15.31 5.20
CA LEU A 216 -33.64 14.13 4.95
C LEU A 216 -34.13 13.40 6.22
N LEU A 217 -33.67 13.84 7.40
CA LEU A 217 -34.04 13.25 8.70
C LEU A 217 -34.94 14.17 9.55
N GLU A 218 -35.31 15.36 9.05
CA GLU A 218 -36.20 16.32 9.72
C GLU A 218 -37.56 16.46 9.03
N LYS A 219 -37.98 15.40 8.31
CA LYS A 219 -39.36 15.21 7.84
C LYS A 219 -39.71 13.71 7.86
N ASN A 220 -39.77 13.15 9.06
CA ASN A 220 -40.69 12.06 9.38
C ASN A 220 -41.01 12.09 10.87
#